data_AF-A0A7C0VTJ8-F1
#
_entry.id   AF-A0A7C0VTJ8-F1
#
_cell.length_a   1.000
_cell.length_b   1.000
_cell.length_c   1.000
_cell.angle_alpha   90.00
_cell.angle_beta   90.00
_cell.angle_gamma   90.00
#
_symmetry.space_group_name_H-M   'P 1'
#
loop_
_entity.id
_entity.type
_entity.pdbx_description
1 polymer ?
#
loop_
_entity_poly.entity_id
_entity_poly.type
_entity_poly.pdbx_seq_one_letter_code
_entity_poly.pdbx_strand_id
1 'polypeptide(L)'
;MKSIVEFIRDLTKEIKSHIVQTGECIGKEVIDSVAMRKGIVIDRVKSYFDERVSFIGHDYTPNEINEIKKAGSDVLVCLGENKKFFVSMEDVEAIGSLILLKRRVDVPEMTSSTVKQAEPFIKKYREVRDELRKLLPAEMSEKKGWIEKIMGE
;
A
#
# COMPACT_ATOMS: atom_id res chain seq x y z
N MET A 1 18.33 -23.20 -9.83
CA MET A 1 18.76 -22.48 -8.61
C MET A 1 19.15 -21.08 -9.04
N LYS A 2 18.50 -20.03 -8.52
CA LYS A 2 18.85 -18.65 -8.89
C LYS A 2 20.10 -18.22 -8.12
N SER A 3 20.96 -17.44 -8.76
CA SER A 3 22.06 -16.76 -8.07
C SER A 3 21.51 -15.68 -7.13
N ILE A 4 22.31 -15.28 -6.13
CA ILE A 4 21.93 -14.19 -5.22
C ILE A 4 21.70 -12.87 -5.99
N VAL A 5 22.45 -12.64 -7.07
CA VAL A 5 22.30 -11.45 -7.92
C VAL A 5 20.95 -11.47 -8.66
N GLU A 6 20.53 -12.62 -9.16
CA GLU A 6 19.21 -12.77 -9.79
C GLU A 6 18.08 -12.61 -8.78
N PHE A 7 18.24 -13.15 -7.56
CA PHE A 7 17.26 -12.95 -6.49
C PHE A 7 17.08 -11.47 -6.14
N ILE A 8 18.17 -10.73 -5.89
CA ILE A 8 18.11 -9.30 -5.56
C ILE A 8 17.50 -8.50 -6.73
N ARG A 9 17.80 -8.88 -7.98
CA ARG A 9 17.21 -8.26 -9.18
C ARG A 9 15.70 -8.43 -9.24
N ASP A 10 15.21 -9.64 -8.98
CA ASP A 10 13.78 -9.93 -9.01
C ASP A 10 13.06 -9.22 -7.88
N LEU A 11 13.63 -9.25 -6.66
CA LEU A 11 13.10 -8.51 -5.51
C LEU A 11 13.04 -7.00 -5.78
N THR A 12 14.09 -6.42 -6.37
CA THR A 12 14.12 -4.99 -6.73
C THR A 12 13.01 -4.63 -7.72
N LYS A 13 12.78 -5.47 -8.73
CA LYS A 13 11.68 -5.28 -9.69
C LYS A 13 10.32 -5.37 -8.99
N GLU A 14 10.17 -6.31 -8.08
CA GLU A 14 8.95 -6.50 -7.30
C GLU A 14 8.65 -5.29 -6.42
N ILE A 15 9.64 -4.78 -5.68
CA ILE A 15 9.51 -3.55 -4.86
C ILE A 15 9.11 -2.36 -5.75
N LYS A 16 9.74 -2.18 -6.92
CA LYS A 16 9.36 -1.11 -7.87
C LYS A 16 7.92 -1.25 -8.36
N SER A 17 7.49 -2.46 -8.69
CA SER A 17 6.10 -2.75 -9.06
C SER A 17 5.15 -2.37 -7.92
N HIS A 18 5.51 -2.73 -6.69
CA HIS A 18 4.72 -2.42 -5.51
C HIS A 18 4.65 -0.92 -5.21
N ILE A 19 5.73 -0.16 -5.43
CA ILE A 19 5.71 1.31 -5.37
C ILE A 19 4.62 1.86 -6.30
N VAL A 20 4.58 1.39 -7.55
CA VAL A 20 3.64 1.85 -8.58
C VAL A 20 2.22 1.48 -8.21
N GLN A 21 1.98 0.19 -7.91
CA GLN A 21 0.67 -0.33 -7.52
C GLN A 21 0.11 0.35 -6.26
N THR A 22 0.96 0.67 -5.28
CA THR A 22 0.55 1.44 -4.09
C THR A 22 0.22 2.88 -4.47
N GLY A 23 1.01 3.50 -5.36
CA GLY A 23 0.74 4.86 -5.86
C GLY A 23 -0.56 4.98 -6.65
N GLU A 24 -1.01 3.89 -7.26
CA GLU A 24 -2.32 3.80 -7.90
C GLU A 24 -3.48 3.69 -6.90
N CYS A 25 -3.22 3.47 -5.60
CA CYS A 25 -4.27 3.31 -4.60
C CYS A 25 -4.30 4.48 -3.61
N ILE A 26 -3.14 4.89 -3.12
CA ILE A 26 -3.01 5.87 -2.04
C ILE A 26 -3.66 7.20 -2.42
N GLY A 27 -4.45 7.73 -1.49
CA GLY A 27 -5.16 9.00 -1.63
C GLY A 27 -6.44 8.91 -2.46
N LYS A 28 -6.79 7.74 -3.01
CA LYS A 28 -8.06 7.58 -3.73
C LYS A 28 -9.23 7.35 -2.78
N GLU A 29 -10.37 7.90 -3.16
CA GLU A 29 -11.64 7.64 -2.50
C GLU A 29 -12.08 6.20 -2.74
N VAL A 30 -12.65 5.59 -1.71
CA VAL A 30 -13.19 4.23 -1.73
C VAL A 30 -14.71 4.32 -1.73
N ILE A 31 -15.32 3.76 -2.77
CA ILE A 31 -16.76 3.71 -2.98
C ILE A 31 -17.22 2.26 -2.80
N ASP A 32 -18.25 2.05 -2.00
CA ASP A 32 -18.82 0.73 -1.82
C ASP A 32 -19.87 0.37 -2.88
N SER A 33 -20.40 -0.86 -2.80
CA SER A 33 -21.37 -1.38 -3.77
C SER A 33 -22.72 -0.63 -3.79
N VAL A 34 -22.96 0.29 -2.86
CA VAL A 34 -24.17 1.15 -2.82
C VAL A 34 -23.84 2.60 -3.21
N ALA A 35 -22.71 2.81 -3.89
CA ALA A 35 -22.26 4.11 -4.40
C ALA A 35 -22.01 5.17 -3.31
N MET A 36 -21.68 4.76 -2.08
CA MET A 36 -21.33 5.68 -1.00
C MET A 36 -19.81 5.83 -0.88
N ARG A 37 -19.34 7.06 -0.66
CA ARG A 37 -17.93 7.35 -0.34
C ARG A 37 -17.62 6.96 1.10
N LYS A 38 -16.78 5.94 1.31
CA LYS A 38 -16.54 5.36 2.64
C LYS A 38 -15.25 5.81 3.28
N GLY A 39 -14.27 6.23 2.50
CA GLY A 39 -12.99 6.65 3.02
C GLY A 39 -11.94 6.85 1.94
N ILE A 40 -10.71 7.02 2.38
CA ILE A 40 -9.54 7.24 1.52
C ILE A 40 -8.48 6.21 1.84
N VAL A 41 -7.85 5.65 0.82
CA VAL A 41 -6.73 4.73 1.03
C VAL A 41 -5.52 5.50 1.58
N ILE A 42 -5.06 5.09 2.76
CA ILE A 42 -3.93 5.70 3.46
C ILE A 42 -2.69 4.79 3.50
N ASP A 43 -2.87 3.48 3.31
CA ASP A 43 -1.76 2.53 3.20
C ASP A 43 -2.17 1.33 2.34
N ARG A 44 -1.18 0.60 1.86
CA ARG A 44 -1.35 -0.71 1.24
C ARG A 44 -0.42 -1.69 1.94
N VAL A 45 -1.01 -2.70 2.56
CA VAL A 45 -0.28 -3.77 3.23
C VAL A 45 -0.18 -4.96 2.30
N LYS A 46 1.05 -5.32 1.94
CA LYS A 46 1.36 -6.44 1.06
C LYS A 46 1.56 -7.72 1.87
N SER A 47 1.10 -8.83 1.31
CA SER A 47 1.45 -10.16 1.80
C SER A 47 2.79 -10.58 1.21
N TYR A 48 3.79 -10.85 2.05
CA TYR A 48 5.02 -11.50 1.61
C TYR A 48 5.25 -12.72 2.50
N PHE A 49 5.04 -13.92 1.96
CA PHE A 49 5.08 -15.15 2.75
C PHE A 49 4.17 -15.03 3.99
N ASP A 50 4.72 -15.24 5.20
CA ASP A 50 4.01 -15.10 6.48
C ASP A 50 4.06 -13.68 7.06
N GLU A 51 4.68 -12.73 6.36
CA GLU A 51 4.83 -11.34 6.78
C GLU A 51 3.83 -10.41 6.10
N ARG A 52 3.42 -9.38 6.86
CA ARG A 52 2.56 -8.29 6.40
C ARG A 52 3.39 -7.01 6.40
N VAL A 53 3.64 -6.48 5.21
CA VAL A 53 4.52 -5.32 5.04
C VAL A 53 3.67 -4.10 4.69
N SER A 54 3.62 -3.16 5.63
CA SER A 54 3.05 -1.82 5.43
C SER A 54 3.95 -1.02 4.51
N PHE A 55 3.38 -0.35 3.52
CA PHE A 55 4.18 0.47 2.62
C PHE A 55 4.67 1.75 3.29
N ILE A 56 3.85 2.37 4.14
CA ILE A 56 4.21 3.61 4.84
C ILE A 56 4.86 3.37 6.21
N GLY A 57 4.98 2.11 6.65
CA GLY A 57 5.44 1.77 8.00
C GLY A 57 4.55 2.39 9.08
N HIS A 58 3.25 2.14 9.04
CA HIS A 58 2.33 2.61 10.07
C HIS A 58 2.32 1.65 11.26
N ASP A 59 2.27 2.20 12.47
CA ASP A 59 2.15 1.41 13.70
C ASP A 59 0.69 0.98 13.91
N TYR A 60 0.39 -0.23 13.42
CA TYR A 60 -0.92 -0.84 13.61
C TYR A 60 -1.07 -1.40 15.02
N THR A 61 -2.23 -1.17 15.62
CA THR A 61 -2.62 -1.81 16.88
C THR A 61 -2.76 -3.33 16.70
N PRO A 62 -2.66 -4.12 17.78
CA PRO A 62 -2.81 -5.58 17.69
C PRO A 62 -4.13 -6.03 17.04
N ASN A 63 -5.22 -5.30 17.26
CA ASN A 63 -6.52 -5.58 16.65
C ASN A 63 -6.49 -5.36 15.13
N GLU A 64 -5.91 -4.25 14.68
CA GLU A 64 -5.75 -3.95 13.25
C GLU A 64 -4.86 -4.98 12.56
N ILE A 65 -3.76 -5.40 13.20
CA ILE A 65 -2.89 -6.46 12.68
C ILE A 65 -3.67 -7.78 12.49
N ASN A 66 -4.53 -8.13 13.44
CA ASN A 66 -5.36 -9.33 13.33
C ASN A 66 -6.36 -9.23 12.17
N GLU A 67 -6.94 -8.06 11.91
CA GLU A 67 -7.82 -7.84 10.76
C GLU A 67 -7.07 -7.95 9.43
N ILE A 68 -5.89 -7.34 9.33
CA ILE A 68 -5.01 -7.44 8.15
C ILE A 68 -4.64 -8.90 7.87
N LYS A 69 -4.27 -9.67 8.91
CA LYS A 69 -3.86 -11.07 8.75
C LYS A 69 -4.98 -11.97 8.23
N LYS A 70 -6.25 -11.69 8.60
CA LYS A 70 -7.42 -12.46 8.17
C LYS A 70 -7.73 -12.33 6.67
N ALA A 71 -7.29 -11.26 6.02
CA ALA A 71 -7.66 -10.96 4.64
C ALA A 71 -7.08 -11.93 3.59
N GLY A 72 -6.11 -12.78 3.96
CA GLY A 72 -5.50 -13.78 3.06
C GLY A 72 -4.59 -13.18 1.99
N SER A 73 -5.00 -12.09 1.36
CA SER A 73 -4.30 -11.37 0.30
C SER A 73 -3.75 -10.01 0.76
N ASP A 74 -3.28 -9.22 -0.20
CA ASP A 74 -3.03 -7.78 -0.04
C ASP A 74 -4.25 -7.05 0.54
N VAL A 75 -3.99 -6.01 1.34
CA VAL A 75 -5.00 -5.21 2.03
C VAL A 75 -4.79 -3.73 1.74
N LEU A 76 -5.87 -3.03 1.40
CA LEU A 76 -5.93 -1.57 1.42
C LEU A 76 -6.40 -1.12 2.81
N VAL A 77 -5.63 -0.23 3.42
CA VAL A 77 -6.00 0.40 4.68
C VAL A 77 -6.63 1.73 4.36
N CYS A 78 -7.88 1.88 4.77
CA CYS A 78 -8.71 3.02 4.44
C CYS A 78 -9.04 3.81 5.69
N LEU A 79 -8.92 5.14 5.62
CA LEU A 79 -9.41 6.05 6.65
C LEU A 79 -10.85 6.43 6.30
N GLY A 80 -11.81 6.01 7.13
CA GLY A 80 -13.19 6.49 7.09
C GLY A 80 -13.48 7.49 8.21
N GLU A 81 -14.70 8.02 8.25
CA GLU A 81 -15.06 9.18 9.09
C GLU A 81 -14.68 9.07 10.57
N ASN A 82 -14.82 7.88 11.16
CA ASN A 82 -14.58 7.66 12.59
C ASN A 82 -13.64 6.48 12.89
N LYS A 83 -13.18 5.77 11.86
CA LYS A 83 -12.37 4.56 12.04
C LYS A 83 -11.57 4.25 10.78
N LYS A 84 -10.49 3.48 10.97
CA LYS A 84 -9.88 2.75 9.86
C LYS A 84 -10.73 1.53 9.53
N PHE A 85 -10.69 1.13 8.27
CA PHE A 85 -11.24 -0.14 7.83
C PHE A 85 -10.32 -0.76 6.79
N PHE A 86 -10.38 -2.09 6.71
CA PHE A 86 -9.46 -2.90 5.93
C PHE A 86 -10.23 -3.57 4.79
N VAL A 87 -9.70 -3.40 3.58
CA VAL A 87 -10.30 -3.92 2.35
C VAL A 87 -9.34 -4.92 1.75
N SER A 88 -9.76 -6.18 1.64
CA SER A 88 -9.02 -7.17 0.88
C SER A 88 -8.97 -6.75 -0.59
N MET A 89 -7.85 -6.93 -1.27
CA MET A 89 -7.78 -6.72 -2.72
C MET A 89 -8.75 -7.62 -3.50
N GLU A 90 -9.21 -8.75 -2.93
CA GLU A 90 -10.25 -9.59 -3.50
C GLU A 90 -11.63 -8.89 -3.53
N ASP A 91 -11.88 -7.97 -2.59
CA ASP A 91 -13.12 -7.18 -2.51
C ASP A 91 -13.11 -5.98 -3.47
N VAL A 92 -11.97 -5.67 -4.10
CA VAL A 92 -11.84 -4.56 -5.04
C VAL A 92 -12.36 -4.99 -6.40
N GLU A 93 -13.32 -4.22 -6.92
CA GLU A 93 -13.88 -4.41 -8.27
C GLU A 93 -13.04 -3.69 -9.32
N ALA A 94 -12.70 -2.43 -9.07
CA ALA A 94 -11.92 -1.61 -10.00
C ALA A 94 -11.08 -0.56 -9.28
N ILE A 95 -9.95 -0.21 -9.91
CA ILE A 95 -9.05 0.87 -9.49
C ILE A 95 -8.95 1.87 -10.65
N GLY A 96 -9.64 2.99 -10.52
CA GLY A 96 -9.68 4.08 -11.51
C GLY A 96 -9.28 5.41 -10.86
N SER A 97 -9.99 6.51 -11.15
CA SER A 97 -9.85 7.75 -10.36
C SER A 97 -10.25 7.58 -8.89
N LEU A 98 -11.06 6.54 -8.61
CA LEU A 98 -11.53 6.08 -7.31
C LEU A 98 -11.41 4.55 -7.25
N ILE A 99 -11.63 3.97 -6.08
CA ILE A 99 -11.64 2.52 -5.85
C ILE A 99 -13.07 2.06 -5.64
N LEU A 100 -13.53 1.12 -6.47
CA LEU A 100 -14.86 0.51 -6.35
C LEU A 100 -14.75 -0.83 -5.61
N LEU A 101 -15.64 -1.05 -4.64
CA LEU A 101 -15.72 -2.30 -3.90
C LEU A 101 -16.94 -3.12 -4.33
N LYS A 102 -16.76 -4.45 -4.36
CA LYS A 102 -17.82 -5.43 -4.63
C LYS A 102 -18.86 -5.52 -3.51
N ARG A 103 -18.51 -5.05 -2.31
CA ARG A 103 -19.33 -5.19 -1.10
C ARG A 103 -19.67 -3.84 -0.48
N ARG A 104 -20.76 -3.84 0.29
CA ARG A 104 -21.12 -2.73 1.19
C ARG A 104 -20.15 -2.69 2.37
N VAL A 105 -19.79 -1.48 2.79
CA VAL A 105 -18.95 -1.27 3.97
C VAL A 105 -19.76 -0.56 5.05
N ASP A 106 -19.75 -1.13 6.26
CA ASP A 106 -20.41 -0.55 7.44
C ASP A 106 -19.55 0.53 8.10
N VAL A 107 -19.37 1.62 7.35
CA VAL A 107 -18.74 2.88 7.73
C VAL A 107 -19.67 4.00 7.24
N PRO A 108 -19.84 5.10 8.00
CA PRO A 108 -20.56 6.27 7.54
C PRO A 108 -20.01 6.82 6.22
N GLU A 109 -20.80 7.65 5.52
CA GLU A 109 -20.23 8.39 4.39
C GLU A 109 -19.13 9.34 4.88
N MET A 110 -18.01 9.38 4.20
CA MET A 110 -16.90 10.25 4.55
C MET A 110 -17.24 11.72 4.23
N THR A 111 -16.70 12.62 5.05
CA THR A 111 -16.79 14.07 4.85
C THR A 111 -15.45 14.64 4.39
N SER A 112 -15.43 15.94 4.09
CA SER A 112 -14.19 16.67 3.79
C SER A 112 -13.19 16.66 4.96
N SER A 113 -13.63 16.37 6.19
CA SER A 113 -12.74 16.19 7.35
C SER A 113 -11.83 14.98 7.15
N THR A 114 -12.39 13.86 6.70
CA THR A 114 -11.64 12.62 6.39
C THR A 114 -10.54 12.87 5.36
N VAL A 115 -10.83 13.67 4.33
CA VAL A 115 -9.84 14.07 3.31
C VAL A 115 -8.64 14.76 3.94
N LYS A 116 -8.89 15.75 4.81
CA LYS A 116 -7.82 16.49 5.50
C LYS A 116 -7.03 15.60 6.45
N GLN A 117 -7.68 14.64 7.11
CA GLN A 117 -7.02 13.70 8.01
C GLN A 117 -6.16 12.65 7.27
N ALA A 118 -6.45 12.37 5.99
CA ALA A 118 -5.67 11.45 5.17
C ALA A 118 -4.36 12.08 4.65
N GLU A 119 -4.28 13.40 4.51
CA GLU A 119 -3.12 14.13 3.95
C GLU A 119 -1.76 13.75 4.58
N PRO A 120 -1.61 13.64 5.92
CA PRO A 120 -0.35 13.22 6.53
C PRO A 120 0.11 11.82 6.07
N PHE A 121 -0.81 10.89 5.87
CA PHE A 121 -0.50 9.54 5.39
C PHE A 121 -0.08 9.54 3.92
N ILE A 122 -0.78 10.32 3.09
CA ILE A 122 -0.46 10.49 1.67
C ILE A 122 0.92 11.14 1.53
N LYS A 123 1.23 12.13 2.38
CA LYS A 123 2.56 12.76 2.43
C LYS A 123 3.63 11.75 2.84
N LYS A 124 3.39 10.96 3.90
CA LYS A 124 4.33 9.91 4.34
C LYS A 124 4.60 8.88 3.24
N TYR A 125 3.57 8.46 2.50
CA TYR A 125 3.75 7.59 1.32
C TYR A 125 4.70 8.22 0.29
N ARG A 126 4.53 9.52 -0.03
CA ARG A 126 5.41 10.21 -1.00
C ARG A 126 6.86 10.23 -0.51
N GLU A 127 7.08 10.51 0.77
CA GLU A 127 8.41 10.50 1.41
C GLU A 127 9.07 9.12 1.30
N VAL A 128 8.38 8.06 1.76
CA VAL A 128 8.88 6.68 1.68
C VAL A 128 9.14 6.25 0.23
N ARG A 129 8.22 6.57 -0.69
CA ARG A 129 8.39 6.29 -2.12
C ARG A 129 9.65 6.94 -2.68
N ASP A 130 9.87 8.21 -2.37
CA ASP A 130 10.98 8.97 -2.90
C ASP A 130 12.31 8.53 -2.30
N GLU A 131 12.32 8.08 -1.03
CA GLU A 131 13.48 7.42 -0.41
C GLU A 131 13.78 6.07 -1.07
N LEU A 132 12.78 5.20 -1.22
CA LEU A 132 12.96 3.91 -1.89
C LEU A 132 13.47 4.08 -3.32
N ARG A 133 12.98 5.08 -4.07
CA ARG A 133 13.47 5.38 -5.42
C ARG A 133 14.93 5.84 -5.47
N LYS A 134 15.49 6.40 -4.39
CA LYS A 134 16.92 6.75 -4.30
C LYS A 134 17.78 5.51 -4.04
N LEU A 135 17.25 4.55 -3.30
CA LEU A 135 17.94 3.30 -2.95
C LEU A 135 17.91 2.29 -4.10
N LEU A 136 16.81 2.23 -4.85
CA LEU A 136 16.64 1.29 -5.96
C LEU A 136 17.29 1.84 -7.24
N PRO A 137 18.13 1.06 -7.95
CA PRO A 137 18.78 1.51 -9.19
C PRO A 137 17.74 1.81 -10.28
N ALA A 138 17.94 2.82 -11.13
CA ALA A 138 17.05 3.13 -12.26
C ALA A 138 17.01 1.96 -13.26
N GLU A 139 18.19 1.48 -13.68
CA GLU A 139 18.39 0.26 -14.45
C GLU A 139 19.35 -0.68 -13.74
N MET A 140 19.02 -1.97 -13.72
CA MET A 140 19.78 -3.04 -13.06
C MET A 140 21.12 -3.36 -13.77
N SER A 141 21.35 -2.78 -14.94
CA SER A 141 22.50 -2.97 -15.82
C SER A 141 23.61 -1.93 -15.63
N GLU A 142 23.33 -0.76 -15.05
CA GLU A 142 24.20 0.41 -15.26
C GLU A 142 24.99 0.90 -14.03
N LYS A 143 24.74 0.41 -12.82
CA LYS A 143 25.53 0.85 -11.65
C LYS A 143 26.39 -0.29 -11.12
N LYS A 144 27.70 -0.08 -11.01
CA LYS A 144 28.52 -0.80 -10.03
C LYS A 144 28.17 -0.23 -8.65
N GLY A 145 28.02 -1.10 -7.64
CA GLY A 145 27.83 -0.72 -6.24
C GLY A 145 26.42 -0.37 -5.74
N TRP A 146 25.36 -0.68 -6.51
CA TRP A 146 23.99 -0.60 -5.96
C TRP A 146 23.66 -1.77 -5.02
N ILE A 147 24.30 -2.93 -5.22
CA ILE A 147 24.18 -4.08 -4.32
C ILE A 147 24.76 -3.71 -2.95
N GLU A 148 25.97 -3.12 -2.92
CA GLU A 148 26.62 -2.59 -1.71
C GLU A 148 25.67 -1.63 -0.95
N LYS A 149 25.06 -0.67 -1.67
CA LYS A 149 24.05 0.25 -1.09
C LYS A 149 22.82 -0.42 -0.50
N ILE A 150 22.31 -1.49 -1.12
CA ILE A 150 21.15 -2.23 -0.58
C ILE A 150 21.57 -3.08 0.63
N MET A 151 22.80 -3.58 0.64
CA MET A 151 23.36 -4.36 1.74
C MET A 151 23.79 -3.50 2.93
N GLY A 152 23.72 -2.17 2.82
CA GLY A 152 24.07 -1.25 3.91
C GLY A 152 25.57 -0.99 4.05
N GLU A 153 26.34 -1.23 2.97
CA GLU A 153 27.76 -0.88 2.82
C GLU A 153 27.93 0.41 2.01
#